data_AF-A0A836VY37-F1
#
_entry.id   AF-A0A836VY37-F1
#
_cell.length_a   1.000
_cell.length_b   1.000
_cell.length_c   1.000
_cell.angle_alpha   90.00
_cell.angle_beta   90.00
_cell.angle_gamma   90.00
#
_symmetry.space_group_name_H-M   'P 1'
#
loop_
_entity.id
_entity.type
_entity.pdbx_description
1 polymer ?
#
loop_
_entity_poly.entity_id
_entity_poly.type
_entity_poly.pdbx_seq_one_letter_code
_entity_poly.pdbx_strand_id
1 'polypeptide(L)'
;APPDLEAAGVARLPVSGTFVSLKRRGQLRSCCGNFGRSMPLQEALQEAAHRTATSDPRFPPISPSELPYLDMEVWLLFAPELIRERGEDRVQAVTVGKHGLQIIRGANRGLLLPGVPVDHGWNSRQFLDQVCVKAGLPTTAWQDDQTILYRFQGEVIRGKLEAPPEATGPRRLLSDDELERYTQYCRDNIAAMLRGATPIYYCGGVSDANVNGVILMASLAGSSPDLSVWRLAIKNCMPLQSTLFSLCEDMANAVRRRGWMSGRYRLDIAVAYDPTMHGTVASPDLEGVDMAHRALVVFDRSRSGVAFNASAGAGDVLRAAAEAAQVTDPEWAALYSVAVQSTVPQFTLSSAPRSTGGPSVRPAAVAGMFYPGTAGEIDQMLDQMLEPQVEPRPCHAVMVPHAGWRYSGRLAAQTLQRIDFPRTVIAFGPKHTPPGVDWAVAPHHRWALPGREVESDFELARRLAEAVPELQLDAAAHQQEHSIEVQLPIIARLAPKTRVVGVVIGGGSRERCDQCADHLARLLRDLDEMPLLLISTDMSHYLNEAEARRLDALALAELDRLDPDALFQTVRKHRISMCGVLPAVIVLKTLQKLGLLHECEPVGYTTSAEASGDTSRVVGYAGRIFR
;
A
#
# COMPACT_ATOMS: atom_id res chain seq x y z
N ALA A 1 -35.35 24.16 18.98
CA ALA A 1 -35.83 23.63 17.68
C ALA A 1 -34.90 24.17 16.59
N PRO A 2 -34.55 23.38 15.56
CA PRO A 2 -33.81 23.93 14.42
C PRO A 2 -34.61 25.08 13.79
N PRO A 3 -33.94 26.11 13.23
CA PRO A 3 -34.61 27.25 12.63
C PRO A 3 -35.49 26.81 11.46
N ASP A 4 -36.72 27.31 11.44
CA ASP A 4 -37.70 27.01 10.40
C ASP A 4 -37.42 27.89 9.17
N LEU A 5 -36.87 27.28 8.11
CA LEU A 5 -36.55 27.96 6.85
C LEU A 5 -37.80 28.41 6.09
N GLU A 6 -38.95 27.78 6.31
CA GLU A 6 -40.24 28.21 5.75
C GLU A 6 -40.70 29.47 6.47
N ALA A 7 -40.62 29.50 7.80
CA ALA A 7 -40.93 30.70 8.59
C ALA A 7 -40.01 31.89 8.25
N ALA A 8 -38.75 31.62 7.89
CA ALA A 8 -37.81 32.64 7.42
C ALA A 8 -38.01 33.05 5.94
N GLY A 9 -38.91 32.39 5.19
CA GLY A 9 -39.21 32.71 3.79
C GLY A 9 -38.10 32.37 2.79
N VAL A 10 -37.10 31.59 3.19
CA VAL A 10 -35.92 31.26 2.35
C VAL A 10 -35.93 29.84 1.80
N ALA A 11 -36.80 28.96 2.32
CA ALA A 11 -36.87 27.54 1.95
C ALA A 11 -36.96 27.28 0.44
N ARG A 12 -37.70 28.14 -0.27
CA ARG A 12 -37.98 28.00 -1.72
C ARG A 12 -37.03 28.79 -2.62
N LEU A 13 -36.06 29.50 -2.05
CA LEU A 13 -35.09 30.23 -2.86
C LEU A 13 -34.27 29.25 -3.71
N PRO A 14 -34.08 29.52 -5.01
CA PRO A 14 -33.30 28.65 -5.88
C PRO A 14 -31.81 28.76 -5.54
N VAL A 15 -31.13 27.62 -5.46
CA VAL A 15 -29.67 27.52 -5.32
C VAL A 15 -29.09 26.69 -6.47
N SER A 16 -27.90 27.06 -6.97
CA SER A 16 -27.25 26.33 -8.08
C SER A 16 -26.54 25.06 -7.62
N GLY A 17 -26.26 24.97 -6.31
CA GLY A 17 -25.74 23.79 -5.66
C GLY A 17 -25.51 24.03 -4.17
N THR A 18 -25.60 22.96 -3.38
CA THR A 18 -25.31 23.00 -1.95
C THR A 18 -24.38 21.85 -1.58
N PHE A 19 -23.36 22.13 -0.77
CA PHE A 19 -22.50 21.10 -0.18
C PHE A 19 -22.50 21.23 1.34
N VAL A 20 -22.68 20.12 2.03
CA VAL A 20 -22.45 20.02 3.47
C VAL A 20 -21.13 19.28 3.66
N SER A 21 -20.28 19.82 4.53
CA SER A 21 -18.99 19.23 4.87
C SER A 21 -18.89 19.10 6.37
N LEU A 22 -18.41 17.94 6.83
CA LEU A 22 -18.08 17.68 8.22
C LEU A 22 -16.58 17.58 8.33
N LYS A 23 -16.00 18.24 9.34
CA LYS A 23 -14.58 18.24 9.64
C LYS A 23 -14.36 17.85 11.09
N ARG A 24 -13.27 17.14 11.37
CA ARG A 24 -12.80 16.85 12.73
C ARG A 24 -11.42 17.47 12.88
N ARG A 25 -11.28 18.46 13.78
CA ARG A 25 -10.04 19.27 13.93
C ARG A 25 -9.48 19.76 12.59
N GLY A 26 -10.35 20.29 11.73
CA GLY A 26 -9.99 20.79 10.40
C GLY A 26 -9.78 19.71 9.32
N GLN A 27 -9.68 18.43 9.67
CA GLN A 27 -9.56 17.35 8.70
C GLN A 27 -10.93 16.94 8.15
N LEU A 28 -11.02 16.69 6.85
CA LEU A 28 -12.28 16.32 6.19
C LEU A 28 -12.77 14.94 6.69
N ARG A 29 -13.97 14.91 7.27
CA ARG A 29 -14.66 13.68 7.72
C ARG A 29 -15.72 13.19 6.73
N SER A 30 -16.38 14.10 6.03
CA SER A 30 -17.36 13.81 4.98
C SER A 30 -17.68 15.08 4.21
N CYS A 31 -18.00 14.99 2.92
CA CYS A 31 -18.56 16.11 2.16
C CYS A 31 -19.38 15.61 0.97
N CYS A 32 -20.67 15.92 0.97
CA CYS A 32 -21.57 15.62 -0.13
C CYS A 32 -22.43 16.83 -0.48
N GLY A 33 -22.88 16.84 -1.73
CA GLY A 33 -23.70 17.92 -2.26
C GLY A 33 -24.14 17.69 -3.69
N ASN A 34 -24.68 18.74 -4.26
CA ASN A 34 -25.12 18.80 -5.65
C ASN A 34 -24.67 20.12 -6.29
N PHE A 35 -24.56 20.10 -7.61
CA PHE A 35 -24.25 21.29 -8.40
C PHE A 35 -24.76 21.11 -9.84
N GLY A 36 -25.30 22.18 -10.42
CA GLY A 36 -25.72 22.23 -11.83
C GLY A 36 -27.21 21.99 -12.08
N ARG A 37 -28.00 21.70 -11.05
CA ARG A 37 -29.47 21.70 -11.11
C ARG A 37 -30.00 22.70 -10.09
N SER A 38 -30.71 23.72 -10.56
CA SER A 38 -31.40 24.66 -9.66
C SER A 38 -32.49 23.93 -8.89
N MET A 39 -32.46 24.02 -7.57
CA MET A 39 -33.45 23.39 -6.68
C MET A 39 -33.76 24.29 -5.47
N PRO A 40 -34.89 24.06 -4.77
CA PRO A 40 -35.20 24.77 -3.52
C PRO A 40 -34.11 24.55 -2.46
N LEU A 41 -33.73 25.62 -1.76
CA LEU A 41 -32.69 25.59 -0.74
C LEU A 41 -32.91 24.52 0.34
N GLN A 42 -34.14 24.37 0.84
CA GLN A 42 -34.45 23.38 1.88
C GLN A 42 -34.23 21.94 1.39
N GLU A 43 -34.67 21.63 0.18
CA GLU A 43 -34.47 20.31 -0.44
C GLU A 43 -32.97 20.04 -0.64
N ALA A 44 -32.22 21.04 -1.15
CA ALA A 44 -30.78 20.93 -1.36
C ALA A 44 -30.02 20.64 -0.07
N LEU A 45 -30.36 21.36 1.01
CA LEU A 45 -29.74 21.20 2.32
C LEU A 45 -30.06 19.84 2.94
N GLN A 46 -31.31 19.40 2.89
CA GLN A 46 -31.71 18.09 3.42
C GLN A 46 -31.00 16.95 2.70
N GLU A 47 -30.96 17.00 1.36
CA GLU A 47 -30.27 15.98 0.55
C GLU A 47 -28.76 15.96 0.85
N ALA A 48 -28.12 17.14 0.84
CA ALA A 48 -26.69 17.26 1.09
C ALA A 48 -26.31 16.82 2.51
N ALA A 49 -27.09 17.22 3.52
CA ALA A 49 -26.87 16.82 4.92
C ALA A 49 -27.04 15.31 5.10
N HIS A 50 -28.13 14.72 4.57
CA HIS A 50 -28.37 13.28 4.67
C HIS A 50 -27.24 12.49 4.02
N ARG A 51 -26.87 12.84 2.77
CA ARG A 51 -25.78 12.16 2.05
C ARG A 51 -24.43 12.32 2.73
N THR A 52 -24.15 13.49 3.30
CA THR A 52 -22.92 13.73 4.07
C THR A 52 -22.88 12.84 5.32
N ALA A 53 -24.01 12.59 5.97
CA ALA A 53 -24.08 11.72 7.13
C ALA A 53 -23.97 10.22 6.78
N THR A 54 -24.56 9.77 5.66
CA THR A 54 -24.80 8.33 5.43
C THR A 54 -24.10 7.75 4.21
N SER A 55 -23.71 8.56 3.22
CA SER A 55 -23.50 8.10 1.84
C SER A 55 -22.24 8.64 1.17
N ASP A 56 -21.29 9.24 1.90
CA ASP A 56 -20.00 9.61 1.30
C ASP A 56 -19.15 8.35 1.03
N PRO A 57 -18.87 7.98 -0.23
CA PRO A 57 -18.17 6.73 -0.54
C PRO A 57 -16.72 6.70 -0.04
N ARG A 58 -16.16 7.85 0.35
CA ARG A 58 -14.78 7.94 0.83
C ARG A 58 -14.64 7.57 2.29
N PHE A 59 -15.70 7.66 3.08
CA PHE A 59 -15.65 7.50 4.54
C PHE A 59 -16.76 6.56 5.04
N PRO A 60 -16.63 5.97 6.23
CA PRO A 60 -17.77 5.31 6.86
C PRO A 60 -18.89 6.33 7.19
N PRO A 61 -20.14 5.87 7.35
CA PRO A 61 -21.23 6.69 7.88
C PRO A 61 -20.84 7.40 9.18
N ILE A 62 -21.42 8.57 9.45
CA ILE A 62 -21.15 9.35 10.66
C ILE A 62 -21.74 8.63 11.87
N SER A 63 -20.88 8.34 12.86
CA SER A 63 -21.33 7.82 14.14
C SER A 63 -22.06 8.92 14.93
N PRO A 64 -23.19 8.63 15.60
CA PRO A 64 -23.76 9.58 16.55
C PRO A 64 -22.75 10.02 17.62
N SER A 65 -21.86 9.12 18.04
CA SER A 65 -20.86 9.38 19.09
C SER A 65 -19.77 10.37 18.68
N GLU A 66 -19.57 10.61 17.38
CA GLU A 66 -18.56 11.56 16.90
C GLU A 66 -19.12 12.98 16.66
N LEU A 67 -20.45 13.16 16.62
CA LEU A 67 -21.10 14.45 16.38
C LEU A 67 -20.59 15.63 17.25
N PRO A 68 -20.37 15.48 18.58
CA PRO A 68 -19.86 16.59 19.39
C PRO A 68 -18.47 17.10 19.00
N TYR A 69 -17.71 16.29 18.24
CA TYR A 69 -16.33 16.58 17.83
C TYR A 69 -16.23 17.04 16.37
N LEU A 70 -17.37 17.24 15.70
CA LEU A 70 -17.43 17.65 14.30
C LEU A 70 -17.81 19.13 14.15
N ASP A 71 -17.04 19.81 13.32
CA ASP A 71 -17.39 21.10 12.75
C ASP A 71 -18.16 20.86 11.45
N MET A 72 -19.16 21.71 11.18
CA MET A 72 -19.95 21.69 9.96
C MET A 72 -19.71 22.94 9.13
N GLU A 73 -19.55 22.74 7.83
CA GLU A 73 -19.54 23.81 6.83
C GLU A 73 -20.65 23.57 5.80
N VAL A 74 -21.43 24.60 5.51
CA VAL A 74 -22.45 24.58 4.46
C VAL A 74 -22.06 25.57 3.38
N TRP A 75 -21.80 25.07 2.18
CA TRP A 75 -21.50 25.87 1.00
C TRP A 75 -22.76 26.05 0.16
N LEU A 76 -23.09 27.31 -0.11
CA LEU A 76 -24.17 27.70 -1.03
C LEU A 76 -23.52 28.22 -2.32
N LEU A 77 -23.80 27.55 -3.43
CA LEU A 77 -23.19 27.83 -4.73
C LEU A 77 -24.16 28.58 -5.65
N PHE A 78 -23.64 29.57 -6.36
CA PHE A 78 -24.42 30.44 -7.24
C PHE A 78 -23.60 30.98 -8.41
N ALA A 79 -24.30 31.60 -9.36
CA ALA A 79 -23.73 32.22 -10.56
C ALA A 79 -22.75 31.31 -11.35
N PRO A 80 -23.18 30.10 -11.79
CA PRO A 80 -22.36 29.29 -12.68
C PRO A 80 -22.21 29.95 -14.05
N GLU A 81 -20.98 30.10 -14.52
CA GLU A 81 -20.62 30.72 -15.79
C GLU A 81 -19.65 29.82 -16.57
N LEU A 82 -19.87 29.68 -17.88
CA LEU A 82 -18.95 28.98 -18.78
C LEU A 82 -17.71 29.85 -19.03
N ILE A 83 -16.52 29.28 -18.83
CA ILE A 83 -15.25 29.90 -19.22
C ILE A 83 -15.08 29.72 -20.74
N ARG A 84 -15.05 30.83 -21.48
CA ARG A 84 -15.01 30.84 -22.96
C ARG A 84 -13.58 30.96 -23.50
N GLU A 85 -12.68 31.41 -22.66
CA GLU A 85 -11.24 31.49 -22.89
C GLU A 85 -10.69 30.10 -23.22
N ARG A 86 -9.59 30.06 -24.00
CA ARG A 86 -8.98 28.82 -24.52
C ARG A 86 -7.51 28.75 -24.15
N GLY A 87 -6.96 27.54 -24.15
CA GLY A 87 -5.56 27.31 -23.84
C GLY A 87 -5.15 28.02 -22.55
N GLU A 88 -4.05 28.77 -22.63
CA GLU A 88 -3.44 29.47 -21.51
C GLU A 88 -4.24 30.67 -20.97
N ASP A 89 -5.10 31.27 -21.78
CA ASP A 89 -5.90 32.42 -21.36
C ASP A 89 -6.91 32.07 -20.25
N ARG A 90 -7.26 30.78 -20.12
CA ARG A 90 -8.11 30.26 -19.04
C ARG A 90 -7.56 30.57 -17.65
N VAL A 91 -6.24 30.75 -17.50
CA VAL A 91 -5.62 31.11 -16.21
C VAL A 91 -6.13 32.47 -15.71
N GLN A 92 -6.33 33.44 -16.62
CA GLN A 92 -6.78 34.80 -16.26
C GLN A 92 -8.29 34.86 -15.98
N ALA A 93 -9.06 33.86 -16.44
CA ALA A 93 -10.49 33.76 -16.20
C ALA A 93 -10.84 33.27 -14.78
N VAL A 94 -9.84 32.84 -14.01
CA VAL A 94 -9.99 32.23 -12.69
C VAL A 94 -9.37 33.11 -11.60
N THR A 95 -10.16 33.43 -10.58
CA THR A 95 -9.73 34.21 -9.41
C THR A 95 -9.81 33.33 -8.17
N VAL A 96 -8.65 32.98 -7.61
CA VAL A 96 -8.53 32.20 -6.38
C VAL A 96 -9.22 32.92 -5.22
N GLY A 97 -9.90 32.16 -4.35
CA GLY A 97 -10.67 32.68 -3.21
C GLY A 97 -12.04 33.24 -3.56
N LYS A 98 -12.34 33.44 -4.86
CA LYS A 98 -13.66 33.85 -5.34
C LYS A 98 -14.36 32.73 -6.12
N HIS A 99 -13.64 32.09 -7.05
CA HIS A 99 -14.21 31.12 -7.97
C HIS A 99 -14.00 29.68 -7.49
N GLY A 100 -15.05 28.87 -7.57
CA GLY A 100 -14.96 27.41 -7.67
C GLY A 100 -14.93 27.00 -9.14
N LEU A 101 -14.44 25.79 -9.43
CA LEU A 101 -14.29 25.27 -10.79
C LEU A 101 -14.99 23.94 -10.97
N GLN A 102 -15.64 23.76 -12.11
CA GLN A 102 -16.11 22.46 -12.59
C GLN A 102 -15.54 22.18 -13.98
N ILE A 103 -14.88 21.04 -14.14
CA ILE A 103 -14.31 20.59 -15.41
C ILE A 103 -15.03 19.33 -15.90
N ILE A 104 -15.27 19.25 -17.21
CA ILE A 104 -15.96 18.13 -17.84
C ILE A 104 -15.24 17.79 -19.16
N ARG A 105 -14.87 16.52 -19.34
CA ARG A 105 -14.34 15.97 -20.60
C ARG A 105 -14.84 14.55 -20.80
N GLY A 106 -15.72 14.34 -21.77
CA GLY A 106 -16.39 13.04 -21.96
C GLY A 106 -17.17 12.62 -20.70
N ALA A 107 -16.89 11.43 -20.18
CA ALA A 107 -17.49 10.94 -18.93
C ALA A 107 -16.83 11.50 -17.66
N ASN A 108 -15.62 12.05 -17.78
CA ASN A 108 -14.83 12.54 -16.65
C ASN A 108 -15.33 13.91 -16.20
N ARG A 109 -15.55 14.07 -14.89
CA ARG A 109 -15.98 15.33 -14.28
C ARG A 109 -15.27 15.55 -12.96
N GLY A 110 -14.88 16.78 -12.69
CA GLY A 110 -14.28 17.21 -11.43
C GLY A 110 -14.85 18.55 -10.99
N LEU A 111 -15.02 18.74 -9.69
CA LEU A 111 -15.46 19.99 -9.10
C LEU A 111 -14.61 20.29 -7.85
N LEU A 112 -14.16 21.53 -7.73
CA LEU A 112 -13.47 22.05 -6.55
C LEU A 112 -14.14 23.35 -6.09
N LEU A 113 -14.37 23.46 -4.77
CA LEU A 113 -15.02 24.60 -4.14
C LEU A 113 -14.08 25.82 -4.05
N PRO A 114 -14.60 27.06 -3.94
CA PRO A 114 -13.79 28.28 -3.87
C PRO A 114 -12.74 28.32 -2.75
N GLY A 115 -13.00 27.65 -1.62
CA GLY A 115 -12.08 27.60 -0.48
C GLY A 115 -10.88 26.68 -0.68
N VAL A 116 -10.99 25.64 -1.52
CA VAL A 116 -9.93 24.64 -1.72
C VAL A 116 -8.59 25.24 -2.16
N PRO A 117 -8.51 26.10 -3.20
CA PRO A 117 -7.23 26.68 -3.60
C PRO A 117 -6.63 27.61 -2.54
N VAL A 118 -7.46 28.21 -1.67
CA VAL A 118 -6.98 29.04 -0.55
C VAL A 118 -6.36 28.16 0.52
N ASP A 119 -7.04 27.09 0.92
CA ASP A 119 -6.57 26.14 1.94
C ASP A 119 -5.24 25.50 1.55
N HIS A 120 -4.98 25.31 0.25
CA HIS A 120 -3.75 24.72 -0.26
C HIS A 120 -2.71 25.74 -0.79
N GLY A 121 -2.99 27.03 -0.75
CA GLY A 121 -2.08 28.07 -1.27
C GLY A 121 -1.82 27.98 -2.78
N TRP A 122 -2.79 27.51 -3.56
CA TRP A 122 -2.67 27.35 -5.01
C TRP A 122 -2.91 28.67 -5.75
N ASN A 123 -2.13 28.90 -6.81
CA ASN A 123 -2.45 29.92 -7.81
C ASN A 123 -3.48 29.40 -8.85
N SER A 124 -3.98 30.28 -9.73
CA SER A 124 -5.01 29.93 -10.72
C SER A 124 -4.61 28.79 -11.66
N ARG A 125 -3.34 28.69 -12.06
CA ARG A 125 -2.86 27.58 -12.90
C ARG A 125 -2.87 26.27 -12.12
N GLN A 126 -2.29 26.26 -10.92
CA GLN A 126 -2.29 25.08 -10.07
C GLN A 126 -3.72 24.62 -9.78
N PHE A 127 -4.65 25.56 -9.58
CA PHE A 127 -6.05 25.25 -9.38
C PHE A 127 -6.69 24.54 -10.60
N LEU A 128 -6.38 25.00 -11.81
CA LEU A 128 -6.79 24.36 -13.07
C LEU A 128 -6.16 22.96 -13.23
N ASP A 129 -4.88 22.79 -12.89
CA ASP A 129 -4.21 21.50 -12.91
C ASP A 129 -4.88 20.52 -11.93
N GLN A 130 -5.20 20.97 -10.72
CA GLN A 130 -5.77 20.12 -9.67
C GLN A 130 -7.23 19.75 -9.93
N VAL A 131 -8.03 20.61 -10.57
CA VAL A 131 -9.40 20.22 -10.97
C VAL A 131 -9.35 19.15 -12.07
N CYS A 132 -8.33 19.14 -12.94
CA CYS A 132 -8.10 18.04 -13.88
C CYS A 132 -7.77 16.74 -13.16
N VAL A 133 -6.84 16.77 -12.20
CA VAL A 133 -6.49 15.60 -11.37
C VAL A 133 -7.74 15.07 -10.67
N LYS A 134 -8.58 15.96 -10.12
CA LYS A 134 -9.84 15.59 -9.47
C LYS A 134 -10.83 14.90 -10.42
N ALA A 135 -10.81 15.25 -11.70
CA ALA A 135 -11.60 14.62 -12.75
C ALA A 135 -10.96 13.34 -13.32
N GLY A 136 -9.76 12.95 -12.88
CA GLY A 136 -9.01 11.83 -13.47
C GLY A 136 -8.41 12.14 -14.84
N LEU A 137 -8.13 13.42 -15.12
CA LEU A 137 -7.56 13.90 -16.38
C LEU A 137 -6.08 14.28 -16.23
N PRO A 138 -5.27 14.26 -17.32
CA PRO A 138 -3.94 14.87 -17.32
C PRO A 138 -3.98 16.33 -16.86
N THR A 139 -2.94 16.80 -16.17
CA THR A 139 -2.93 18.15 -15.58
C THR A 139 -3.08 19.26 -16.62
N THR A 140 -2.67 19.05 -17.86
CA THR A 140 -2.82 20.02 -18.97
C THR A 140 -4.15 19.92 -19.70
N ALA A 141 -5.07 19.03 -19.31
CA ALA A 141 -6.32 18.80 -20.03
C ALA A 141 -7.23 20.04 -20.07
N TRP A 142 -7.10 20.96 -19.11
CA TRP A 142 -7.81 22.24 -19.12
C TRP A 142 -7.36 23.19 -20.23
N GLN A 143 -6.27 22.91 -20.95
CA GLN A 143 -5.85 23.71 -22.11
C GLN A 143 -6.56 23.28 -23.40
N ASP A 144 -7.10 22.06 -23.42
CA ASP A 144 -7.74 21.47 -24.57
C ASP A 144 -9.13 22.10 -24.83
N ASP A 145 -9.41 22.40 -26.09
CA ASP A 145 -10.67 23.00 -26.54
C ASP A 145 -11.87 22.04 -26.39
N GLN A 146 -11.63 20.72 -26.31
CA GLN A 146 -12.66 19.72 -26.04
C GLN A 146 -13.09 19.68 -24.57
N THR A 147 -12.36 20.35 -23.69
CA THR A 147 -12.64 20.40 -22.25
C THR A 147 -13.58 21.57 -21.95
N ILE A 148 -14.69 21.27 -21.30
CA ILE A 148 -15.68 22.25 -20.85
C ILE A 148 -15.33 22.64 -19.41
N LEU A 149 -15.28 23.95 -19.14
CA LEU A 149 -14.90 24.49 -17.84
C LEU A 149 -15.91 25.56 -17.40
N TYR A 150 -16.49 25.36 -16.21
CA TYR A 150 -17.34 26.35 -15.56
C TYR A 150 -16.61 26.95 -14.35
N ARG A 151 -16.85 28.25 -14.12
CA ARG A 151 -16.58 28.90 -12.84
C ARG A 151 -17.90 29.18 -12.13
N PHE A 152 -17.88 29.21 -10.82
CA PHE A 152 -19.03 29.61 -10.00
C PHE A 152 -18.55 30.30 -8.73
N GLN A 153 -19.44 30.98 -8.03
CA GLN A 153 -19.15 31.59 -6.73
C GLN A 153 -19.82 30.76 -5.62
N GLY A 154 -19.35 30.94 -4.39
CA GLY A 154 -19.95 30.27 -3.25
C GLY A 154 -19.68 30.99 -1.93
N GLU A 155 -20.68 30.96 -1.06
CA GLU A 155 -20.61 31.44 0.32
C GLU A 155 -20.60 30.25 1.27
N VAL A 156 -19.87 30.38 2.38
CA VAL A 156 -19.71 29.30 3.37
C VAL A 156 -20.20 29.74 4.74
N ILE A 157 -21.09 28.93 5.31
CA ILE A 157 -21.58 29.08 6.68
C ILE A 157 -20.91 28.00 7.53
N ARG A 158 -20.31 28.41 8.66
CA ARG A 158 -19.59 27.49 9.57
C ARG A 158 -20.27 27.45 10.93
N GLY A 159 -20.27 26.27 11.57
CA GLY A 159 -20.77 26.10 12.92
C GLY A 159 -20.33 24.78 13.53
N LYS A 160 -20.48 24.65 14.86
CA LYS A 160 -20.30 23.38 15.56
C LYS A 160 -21.61 22.61 15.60
N LEU A 161 -21.53 21.28 15.60
CA LEU A 161 -22.70 20.45 15.83
C LEU A 161 -22.96 20.30 17.33
N GLU A 162 -24.21 20.53 17.74
CA GLU A 162 -24.67 20.15 19.08
C GLU A 162 -25.04 18.67 19.07
N ALA A 163 -24.55 17.93 20.07
CA ALA A 163 -24.87 16.52 20.20
C ALA A 163 -26.22 16.34 20.90
N PRO A 164 -27.14 15.52 20.37
CA PRO A 164 -28.35 15.16 21.11
C PRO A 164 -27.96 14.36 22.37
N PRO A 165 -28.76 14.40 23.45
CA PRO A 165 -28.46 13.70 24.71
C PRO A 165 -28.21 12.19 24.55
N GLU A 166 -28.79 11.58 23.52
CA GLU A 166 -28.67 10.14 23.20
C GLU A 166 -27.35 9.77 22.48
N ALA A 167 -26.48 10.74 22.17
CA ALA A 167 -25.22 10.54 21.46
C ALA A 167 -24.04 10.13 22.37
N THR A 168 -24.29 9.82 23.65
CA THR A 168 -23.25 9.48 24.63
C THR A 168 -22.84 8.01 24.53
N GLY A 169 -22.01 7.70 23.52
CA GLY A 169 -21.35 6.39 23.35
C GLY A 169 -22.08 5.40 22.43
N PRO A 170 -21.39 4.34 21.99
CA PRO A 170 -21.97 3.35 21.09
C PRO A 170 -23.06 2.53 21.80
N ARG A 171 -24.20 2.34 21.12
CA ARG A 171 -25.26 1.44 21.62
C ARG A 171 -24.77 0.00 21.54
N ARG A 172 -24.83 -0.75 22.66
CA ARG A 172 -24.49 -2.17 22.67
C ARG A 172 -25.31 -2.93 21.63
N LEU A 173 -24.61 -3.74 20.84
CA LEU A 173 -25.21 -4.52 19.75
C LEU A 173 -25.77 -5.85 20.25
N LEU A 174 -25.02 -6.53 21.13
CA LEU A 174 -25.35 -7.83 21.70
C LEU A 174 -25.47 -7.75 23.24
N SER A 175 -26.30 -8.60 23.82
CA SER A 175 -26.23 -8.90 25.26
C SER A 175 -25.00 -9.78 25.58
N ASP A 176 -24.62 -9.84 26.85
CA ASP A 176 -23.52 -10.71 27.30
C ASP A 176 -23.86 -12.19 27.05
N ASP A 177 -25.13 -12.58 27.25
CA ASP A 177 -25.65 -13.93 26.96
C ASP A 177 -25.54 -14.29 25.46
N GLU A 178 -25.84 -13.35 24.56
CA GLU A 178 -25.68 -13.57 23.11
C GLU A 178 -24.22 -13.73 22.71
N LEU A 179 -23.32 -12.93 23.30
CA LEU A 179 -21.87 -13.02 23.04
C LEU A 179 -21.31 -14.38 23.52
N GLU A 180 -21.75 -14.87 24.68
CA GLU A 180 -21.38 -16.18 25.19
C GLU A 180 -21.92 -17.32 24.31
N ARG A 181 -23.18 -17.22 23.85
CA ARG A 181 -23.76 -18.18 22.89
C ARG A 181 -22.99 -18.21 21.56
N TYR A 182 -22.59 -17.06 21.03
CA TYR A 182 -21.74 -17.02 19.83
C TYR A 182 -20.36 -17.64 20.07
N THR A 183 -19.78 -17.43 21.25
CA THR A 183 -18.51 -18.06 21.64
C THR A 183 -18.63 -19.58 21.64
N GLN A 184 -19.70 -20.11 22.25
CA GLN A 184 -19.99 -21.54 22.30
C GLN A 184 -20.26 -22.11 20.89
N TYR A 185 -21.07 -21.41 20.09
CA TYR A 185 -21.33 -21.76 18.69
C TYR A 185 -20.05 -21.91 17.87
N CYS A 186 -19.11 -20.96 17.99
CA CYS A 186 -17.84 -21.03 17.28
C CYS A 186 -16.98 -22.20 17.76
N ARG A 187 -16.94 -22.44 19.08
CA ARG A 187 -16.21 -23.56 19.68
C ARG A 187 -16.70 -24.90 19.15
N ASP A 188 -18.01 -25.10 19.10
CA ASP A 188 -18.63 -26.35 18.63
C ASP A 188 -18.37 -26.59 17.14
N ASN A 189 -18.48 -25.53 16.31
CA ASN A 189 -18.20 -25.61 14.89
C ASN A 189 -16.74 -25.95 14.58
N ILE A 190 -15.79 -25.28 15.24
CA ILE A 190 -14.36 -25.57 15.07
C ILE A 190 -14.08 -27.02 15.49
N ALA A 191 -14.63 -27.47 16.63
CA ALA A 191 -14.46 -28.85 17.10
C ALA A 191 -15.09 -29.88 16.14
N ALA A 192 -16.23 -29.56 15.50
CA ALA A 192 -16.83 -30.40 14.47
C ALA A 192 -15.91 -30.51 13.24
N MET A 193 -15.42 -29.37 12.72
CA MET A 193 -14.54 -29.31 11.55
C MET A 193 -13.20 -30.02 11.77
N LEU A 194 -12.62 -29.95 12.98
CA LEU A 194 -11.39 -30.66 13.31
C LEU A 194 -11.58 -32.19 13.35
N ARG A 195 -12.79 -32.67 13.67
CA ARG A 195 -13.15 -34.09 13.71
C ARG A 195 -13.75 -34.62 12.40
N GLY A 196 -13.92 -33.77 11.38
CA GLY A 196 -14.60 -34.13 10.14
C GLY A 196 -16.11 -34.34 10.30
N ALA A 197 -16.73 -33.78 11.35
CA ALA A 197 -18.17 -33.80 11.56
C ALA A 197 -18.86 -32.60 10.88
N THR A 198 -20.18 -32.68 10.69
CA THR A 198 -20.98 -31.61 10.06
C THR A 198 -21.12 -30.41 11.00
N PRO A 199 -20.67 -29.20 10.59
CA PRO A 199 -20.86 -27.99 11.38
C PRO A 199 -22.29 -27.43 11.22
N ILE A 200 -22.69 -26.55 12.14
CA ILE A 200 -23.99 -25.87 12.16
C ILE A 200 -23.81 -24.45 11.63
N TYR A 201 -24.50 -24.11 10.54
CA TYR A 201 -24.35 -22.83 9.85
C TYR A 201 -25.09 -21.64 10.49
N TYR A 202 -25.94 -21.91 11.49
CA TYR A 202 -26.81 -20.90 12.10
C TYR A 202 -26.82 -21.02 13.62
N CYS A 203 -26.67 -19.90 14.31
CA CYS A 203 -26.82 -19.79 15.77
C CYS A 203 -28.25 -19.33 16.08
N GLY A 204 -29.06 -20.21 16.67
CA GLY A 204 -30.45 -19.91 17.01
C GLY A 204 -30.61 -19.14 18.31
N GLY A 205 -31.62 -18.26 18.37
CA GLY A 205 -31.98 -17.54 19.60
C GLY A 205 -31.00 -16.45 20.00
N VAL A 206 -30.33 -15.83 19.01
CA VAL A 206 -29.43 -14.68 19.15
C VAL A 206 -29.68 -13.69 18.01
N SER A 207 -29.38 -12.41 18.23
CA SER A 207 -29.49 -11.36 17.23
C SER A 207 -28.43 -11.52 16.13
N ASP A 208 -28.82 -11.39 14.87
CA ASP A 208 -27.90 -11.27 13.74
C ASP A 208 -27.89 -9.83 13.23
N ALA A 209 -26.72 -9.21 13.26
CA ALA A 209 -26.54 -7.80 12.98
C ALA A 209 -25.44 -7.58 11.96
N ASN A 210 -25.49 -6.42 11.30
CA ASN A 210 -24.44 -5.96 10.40
C ASN A 210 -23.35 -5.28 11.21
N VAL A 211 -22.14 -5.84 11.16
CA VAL A 211 -20.98 -5.43 11.97
C VAL A 211 -19.83 -4.98 11.09
N ASN A 212 -18.90 -4.20 11.63
CA ASN A 212 -17.70 -3.76 10.93
C ASN A 212 -16.53 -4.73 11.12
N GLY A 213 -16.55 -5.57 12.15
CA GLY A 213 -15.53 -6.60 12.30
C GLY A 213 -15.90 -7.72 13.23
N VAL A 214 -15.25 -8.85 13.01
CA VAL A 214 -15.39 -10.07 13.79
C VAL A 214 -14.01 -10.67 13.98
N ILE A 215 -13.69 -11.02 15.22
CA ILE A 215 -12.38 -11.49 15.62
C ILE A 215 -12.58 -12.78 16.42
N LEU A 216 -11.92 -13.86 16.00
CA LEU A 216 -11.77 -15.08 16.79
C LEU A 216 -10.32 -15.20 17.26
N MET A 217 -10.16 -15.48 18.55
CA MET A 217 -8.87 -15.60 19.22
C MET A 217 -8.82 -16.96 19.91
N ALA A 218 -7.67 -17.62 19.79
CA ALA A 218 -7.40 -18.86 20.51
C ALA A 218 -6.10 -18.73 21.29
N SER A 219 -6.10 -19.27 22.52
CA SER A 219 -4.91 -19.33 23.38
C SER A 219 -4.79 -20.71 24.03
N LEU A 220 -3.56 -21.17 24.24
CA LEU A 220 -3.31 -22.32 25.10
C LEU A 220 -3.55 -21.93 26.57
N ALA A 221 -3.92 -22.89 27.41
CA ALA A 221 -4.23 -22.64 28.82
C ALA A 221 -3.07 -21.89 29.52
N GLY A 222 -3.39 -20.75 30.14
CA GLY A 222 -2.40 -19.90 30.85
C GLY A 222 -1.59 -18.95 29.96
N SER A 223 -1.89 -18.85 28.66
CA SER A 223 -1.21 -17.95 27.72
C SER A 223 -2.13 -16.86 27.17
N SER A 224 -1.53 -15.76 26.69
CA SER A 224 -2.24 -14.74 25.90
C SER A 224 -2.64 -15.29 24.53
N PRO A 225 -3.67 -14.74 23.87
CA PRO A 225 -4.03 -15.13 22.50
C PRO A 225 -2.82 -15.12 21.56
N ASP A 226 -2.46 -16.30 21.05
CA ASP A 226 -1.32 -16.50 20.16
C ASP A 226 -1.73 -16.98 18.77
N LEU A 227 -3.04 -17.24 18.58
CA LEU A 227 -3.66 -17.48 17.29
C LEU A 227 -4.92 -16.61 17.15
N SER A 228 -5.05 -15.93 16.01
CA SER A 228 -6.25 -15.15 15.69
C SER A 228 -6.60 -15.25 14.21
N VAL A 229 -7.89 -15.22 13.93
CA VAL A 229 -8.44 -14.99 12.59
C VAL A 229 -9.51 -13.92 12.72
N TRP A 230 -9.54 -12.99 11.77
CA TRP A 230 -10.39 -11.82 11.89
C TRP A 230 -10.73 -11.23 10.53
N ARG A 231 -11.85 -10.53 10.47
CA ARG A 231 -12.28 -9.70 9.35
C ARG A 231 -12.67 -8.34 9.89
N LEU A 232 -12.25 -7.28 9.20
CA LEU A 232 -12.57 -5.91 9.56
C LEU A 232 -12.76 -5.09 8.28
N ALA A 233 -13.82 -4.30 8.25
CA ALA A 233 -14.13 -3.35 7.21
C ALA A 233 -14.69 -2.08 7.84
N ILE A 234 -14.02 -0.95 7.61
CA ILE A 234 -14.46 0.34 8.18
C ILE A 234 -15.72 0.84 7.46
N LYS A 235 -15.80 0.71 6.13
CA LYS A 235 -16.90 1.30 5.35
C LYS A 235 -18.13 0.42 5.25
N ASN A 236 -17.93 -0.86 4.95
CA ASN A 236 -19.01 -1.79 4.64
C ASN A 236 -19.21 -2.74 5.81
N CYS A 237 -20.44 -2.84 6.29
CA CYS A 237 -20.76 -3.85 7.29
C CYS A 237 -20.88 -5.25 6.65
N MET A 238 -20.73 -6.28 7.48
CA MET A 238 -20.88 -7.68 7.13
C MET A 238 -21.88 -8.37 8.07
N PRO A 239 -22.65 -9.39 7.62
CA PRO A 239 -23.56 -10.13 8.48
C PRO A 239 -22.77 -10.96 9.50
N LEU A 240 -23.08 -10.82 10.80
CA LEU A 240 -22.31 -11.40 11.90
C LEU A 240 -22.23 -12.92 11.81
N GLN A 241 -23.36 -13.63 11.67
CA GLN A 241 -23.36 -15.10 11.72
C GLN A 241 -22.56 -15.74 10.57
N SER A 242 -22.82 -15.32 9.33
CA SER A 242 -22.11 -15.83 8.15
C SER A 242 -20.60 -15.57 8.22
N THR A 243 -20.21 -14.42 8.77
CA THR A 243 -18.82 -14.05 8.98
C THR A 243 -18.17 -14.94 10.03
N LEU A 244 -18.84 -15.15 11.18
CA LEU A 244 -18.36 -16.03 12.24
C LEU A 244 -18.17 -17.47 11.76
N PHE A 245 -19.13 -18.00 11.00
CA PHE A 245 -19.03 -19.34 10.45
C PHE A 245 -17.78 -19.50 9.57
N SER A 246 -17.55 -18.57 8.64
CA SER A 246 -16.38 -18.61 7.78
C SER A 246 -15.06 -18.44 8.56
N LEU A 247 -15.05 -17.60 9.61
CA LEU A 247 -13.90 -17.51 10.51
C LEU A 247 -13.67 -18.79 11.32
N CYS A 248 -14.71 -19.58 11.61
CA CYS A 248 -14.52 -20.90 12.22
C CYS A 248 -13.77 -21.86 11.29
N GLU A 249 -14.01 -21.80 9.97
CA GLU A 249 -13.26 -22.60 8.98
C GLU A 249 -11.79 -22.18 8.95
N ASP A 250 -11.54 -20.87 8.90
CA ASP A 250 -10.19 -20.29 8.93
C ASP A 250 -9.44 -20.69 10.21
N MET A 251 -10.12 -20.60 11.37
CA MET A 251 -9.57 -20.98 12.67
C MET A 251 -9.29 -22.48 12.74
N ALA A 252 -10.21 -23.35 12.29
CA ALA A 252 -10.00 -24.79 12.27
C ALA A 252 -8.78 -25.19 11.43
N ASN A 253 -8.59 -24.56 10.27
CA ASN A 253 -7.43 -24.76 9.43
C ASN A 253 -6.13 -24.26 10.10
N ALA A 254 -6.18 -23.14 10.82
CA ALA A 254 -5.02 -22.62 11.54
C ALA A 254 -4.63 -23.49 12.75
N VAL A 255 -5.60 -23.93 13.54
CA VAL A 255 -5.44 -24.88 14.65
C VAL A 255 -4.83 -26.20 14.16
N ARG A 256 -5.34 -26.74 13.04
CA ARG A 256 -4.81 -27.96 12.41
C ARG A 256 -3.34 -27.79 11.99
N ARG A 257 -2.99 -26.66 11.36
CA ARG A 257 -1.61 -26.35 10.94
C ARG A 257 -0.64 -26.24 12.12
N ARG A 258 -1.10 -25.79 13.28
CA ARG A 258 -0.30 -25.76 14.52
C ARG A 258 -0.25 -27.09 15.28
N GLY A 259 -0.98 -28.12 14.83
CA GLY A 259 -1.04 -29.40 15.53
C GLY A 259 -1.76 -29.33 16.89
N TRP A 260 -2.62 -28.32 17.09
CA TRP A 260 -3.36 -28.16 18.34
C TRP A 260 -4.53 -29.14 18.42
N MET A 261 -4.65 -29.82 19.55
CA MET A 261 -5.75 -30.75 19.79
C MET A 261 -7.02 -30.00 20.24
N SER A 262 -8.19 -30.49 19.80
CA SER A 262 -9.49 -29.99 20.24
C SER A 262 -9.60 -30.00 21.77
N GLY A 263 -10.10 -28.92 22.36
CA GLY A 263 -10.30 -28.78 23.81
C GLY A 263 -9.05 -28.41 24.63
N ARG A 264 -7.89 -28.21 23.99
CA ARG A 264 -6.65 -27.74 24.66
C ARG A 264 -6.39 -26.24 24.53
N TYR A 265 -7.32 -25.50 23.92
CA TYR A 265 -7.25 -24.06 23.78
C TYR A 265 -8.56 -23.42 24.24
N ARG A 266 -8.45 -22.19 24.76
CA ARG A 266 -9.60 -21.31 25.00
C ARG A 266 -9.93 -20.59 23.69
N LEU A 267 -11.22 -20.40 23.42
CA LEU A 267 -11.69 -19.59 22.29
C LEU A 267 -12.37 -18.34 22.84
N ASP A 268 -12.00 -17.20 22.29
CA ASP A 268 -12.50 -15.88 22.61
C ASP A 268 -12.99 -15.18 21.33
N ILE A 269 -13.95 -14.28 21.48
CA ILE A 269 -14.55 -13.52 20.39
C ILE A 269 -14.54 -12.02 20.71
N ALA A 270 -14.30 -11.20 19.69
CA ALA A 270 -14.64 -9.79 19.72
C ALA A 270 -15.44 -9.39 18.47
N VAL A 271 -16.46 -8.55 18.67
CA VAL A 271 -17.32 -7.99 17.62
C VAL A 271 -17.13 -6.49 17.59
N ALA A 272 -16.83 -5.95 16.41
CA ALA A 272 -16.55 -4.53 16.19
C ALA A 272 -17.63 -3.87 15.31
N TYR A 273 -18.04 -2.65 15.65
CA TYR A 273 -19.07 -1.87 14.95
C TYR A 273 -18.87 -0.37 15.19
N ASP A 274 -19.73 0.48 14.61
CA ASP A 274 -19.75 1.93 14.84
C ASP A 274 -18.36 2.60 14.69
N PRO A 275 -17.81 2.65 13.47
CA PRO A 275 -16.49 3.22 13.21
C PRO A 275 -16.49 4.76 13.31
N THR A 276 -15.40 5.32 13.85
CA THR A 276 -15.16 6.77 13.92
C THR A 276 -13.76 7.09 13.44
N MET A 277 -13.60 8.22 12.73
CA MET A 277 -12.29 8.70 12.29
C MET A 277 -11.67 9.64 13.33
N HIS A 278 -10.37 9.51 13.55
CA HIS A 278 -9.58 10.28 14.53
C HIS A 278 -8.35 10.94 13.91
N GLY A 279 -8.31 11.03 12.58
CA GLY A 279 -7.23 11.64 11.83
C GLY A 279 -6.10 10.66 11.51
N THR A 280 -4.87 11.01 11.86
CA THR A 280 -3.67 10.24 11.51
C THR A 280 -2.86 9.88 12.75
N VAL A 281 -1.92 8.93 12.63
CA VAL A 281 -1.02 8.56 13.73
C VAL A 281 -0.16 9.74 14.17
N ALA A 282 0.28 10.61 13.24
CA ALA A 282 1.05 11.81 13.55
C ALA A 282 0.22 12.91 14.25
N SER A 283 -1.06 13.05 13.87
CA SER A 283 -1.96 14.08 14.39
C SER A 283 -3.28 13.48 14.88
N PRO A 284 -3.28 12.68 15.97
CA PRO A 284 -4.46 11.97 16.43
C PRO A 284 -5.41 12.88 17.22
N ASP A 285 -6.71 12.71 17.00
CA ASP A 285 -7.77 13.30 17.84
C ASP A 285 -8.49 12.20 18.63
N LEU A 286 -7.98 11.92 19.83
CA LEU A 286 -8.52 10.89 20.74
C LEU A 286 -9.56 11.44 21.73
N GLU A 287 -10.05 12.67 21.51
CA GLU A 287 -11.08 13.25 22.36
C GLU A 287 -12.38 12.44 22.25
N GLY A 288 -12.95 12.10 23.42
CA GLY A 288 -14.20 11.32 23.51
C GLY A 288 -14.07 9.82 23.26
N VAL A 289 -12.86 9.29 23.06
CA VAL A 289 -12.69 7.85 22.80
C VAL A 289 -12.63 7.07 24.12
N ASP A 290 -13.69 6.32 24.41
CA ASP A 290 -13.77 5.44 25.58
C ASP A 290 -13.09 4.09 25.32
N MET A 291 -11.92 3.87 25.92
CA MET A 291 -11.16 2.62 25.79
C MET A 291 -11.85 1.42 26.43
N ALA A 292 -12.81 1.62 27.35
CA ALA A 292 -13.58 0.50 27.90
C ALA A 292 -14.47 -0.17 26.84
N HIS A 293 -14.85 0.58 25.79
CA HIS A 293 -15.81 0.13 24.79
C HIS A 293 -15.33 0.29 23.34
N ARG A 294 -14.12 0.82 23.11
CA ARG A 294 -13.59 1.02 21.74
C ARG A 294 -12.19 0.50 21.56
N ALA A 295 -11.96 -0.12 20.41
CA ALA A 295 -10.62 -0.48 19.92
C ALA A 295 -10.12 0.59 18.94
N LEU A 296 -8.80 0.81 18.90
CA LEU A 296 -8.18 1.66 17.89
C LEU A 296 -7.72 0.81 16.69
N VAL A 297 -7.89 1.37 15.51
CA VAL A 297 -7.55 0.76 14.23
C VAL A 297 -6.67 1.71 13.43
N VAL A 298 -5.48 1.27 13.07
CA VAL A 298 -4.54 2.01 12.24
C VAL A 298 -4.43 1.33 10.88
N PHE A 299 -4.49 2.13 9.80
CA PHE A 299 -4.21 1.69 8.44
C PHE A 299 -3.01 2.44 7.87
N ASP A 300 -1.97 1.71 7.48
CA ASP A 300 -0.86 2.23 6.69
C ASP A 300 -0.72 1.39 5.41
N ARG A 301 -1.24 1.94 4.30
CA ARG A 301 -1.34 1.27 2.99
C ARG A 301 -2.12 -0.06 3.08
N SER A 302 -1.47 -1.19 2.82
CA SER A 302 -2.07 -2.53 2.90
C SER A 302 -1.99 -3.15 4.30
N ARG A 303 -1.30 -2.49 5.23
CA ARG A 303 -1.10 -2.99 6.59
C ARG A 303 -2.09 -2.31 7.53
N SER A 304 -2.57 -3.09 8.48
CA SER A 304 -3.45 -2.60 9.53
C SER A 304 -3.13 -3.25 10.86
N GLY A 305 -3.34 -2.46 11.90
CA GLY A 305 -3.17 -2.86 13.29
C GLY A 305 -4.42 -2.51 14.06
N VAL A 306 -4.86 -3.43 14.91
CA VAL A 306 -6.00 -3.22 15.81
C VAL A 306 -5.52 -3.45 17.22
N ALA A 307 -5.78 -2.53 18.13
CA ALA A 307 -5.49 -2.73 19.54
C ALA A 307 -6.72 -2.36 20.38
N PHE A 308 -6.98 -3.20 21.38
CA PHE A 308 -8.00 -2.98 22.40
C PHE A 308 -7.39 -3.26 23.76
N ASN A 309 -7.62 -2.37 24.72
CA ASN A 309 -7.32 -2.61 26.12
C ASN A 309 -8.25 -1.76 26.97
N ALA A 310 -9.19 -2.41 27.67
CA ALA A 310 -10.24 -1.76 28.44
C ALA A 310 -9.74 -0.90 29.62
N SER A 311 -8.47 -1.06 30.01
CA SER A 311 -7.89 -0.40 31.19
C SER A 311 -6.70 0.50 30.87
N ALA A 312 -6.26 0.57 29.60
CA ALA A 312 -5.13 1.40 29.18
C ALA A 312 -5.58 2.78 28.69
N GLY A 313 -4.66 3.75 28.73
CA GLY A 313 -4.88 5.05 28.12
C GLY A 313 -4.89 4.96 26.59
N ALA A 314 -5.69 5.80 25.93
CA ALA A 314 -5.83 5.78 24.48
C ALA A 314 -4.50 5.97 23.72
N GLY A 315 -3.54 6.70 24.30
CA GLY A 315 -2.20 6.86 23.72
C GLY A 315 -1.37 5.57 23.68
N ASP A 316 -1.47 4.71 24.71
CA ASP A 316 -0.77 3.42 24.72
C ASP A 316 -1.42 2.41 23.78
N VAL A 317 -2.75 2.42 23.70
CA VAL A 317 -3.50 1.62 22.71
C VAL A 317 -3.16 2.06 21.29
N LEU A 318 -3.02 3.37 21.04
CA LEU A 318 -2.61 3.90 19.74
C LEU A 318 -1.20 3.42 19.37
N ARG A 319 -0.25 3.46 20.31
CA ARG A 319 1.11 2.96 20.10
C ARG A 319 1.09 1.47 19.73
N ALA A 320 0.34 0.66 20.48
CA ALA A 320 0.20 -0.77 20.19
C ALA A 320 -0.43 -1.04 18.81
N ALA A 321 -1.46 -0.27 18.42
CA ALA A 321 -2.07 -0.40 17.09
C ALA A 321 -1.11 0.03 15.97
N ALA A 322 -0.36 1.12 16.16
CA ALA A 322 0.61 1.62 15.18
C ALA A 322 1.81 0.67 15.00
N GLU A 323 2.32 0.10 16.10
CA GLU A 323 3.35 -0.94 16.09
C GLU A 323 2.84 -2.21 15.38
N ALA A 324 1.63 -2.65 15.69
CA ALA A 324 1.01 -3.80 15.03
C ALA A 324 0.79 -3.57 13.53
N ALA A 325 0.44 -2.35 13.12
CA ALA A 325 0.34 -1.97 11.71
C ALA A 325 1.72 -1.81 11.03
N GLN A 326 2.82 -1.80 11.79
CA GLN A 326 4.18 -1.49 11.33
C GLN A 326 4.23 -0.14 10.57
N VAL A 327 3.62 0.89 11.13
CA VAL A 327 3.51 2.23 10.51
C VAL A 327 4.88 2.74 10.09
N THR A 328 5.01 3.06 8.80
CA THR A 328 6.23 3.65 8.21
C THR A 328 6.08 5.14 7.92
N ASP A 329 4.84 5.61 7.76
CA ASP A 329 4.53 7.00 7.44
C ASP A 329 3.39 7.51 8.32
N PRO A 330 3.69 8.00 9.53
CA PRO A 330 2.68 8.40 10.52
C PRO A 330 1.75 9.53 10.04
N GLU A 331 2.23 10.37 9.12
CA GLU A 331 1.45 11.49 8.55
C GLU A 331 0.30 11.01 7.68
N TRP A 332 0.45 9.85 7.04
CA TRP A 332 -0.56 9.27 6.15
C TRP A 332 -1.27 8.05 6.72
N ALA A 333 -0.77 7.50 7.83
CA ALA A 333 -1.39 6.36 8.51
C ALA A 333 -2.72 6.79 9.15
N ALA A 334 -3.84 6.35 8.57
CA ALA A 334 -5.17 6.73 9.00
C ALA A 334 -5.55 6.04 10.31
N LEU A 335 -6.10 6.82 11.24
CA LEU A 335 -6.53 6.38 12.56
C LEU A 335 -8.05 6.38 12.67
N TYR A 336 -8.60 5.23 13.04
CA TYR A 336 -10.00 5.03 13.36
C TYR A 336 -10.14 4.41 14.74
N SER A 337 -11.36 4.42 15.26
CA SER A 337 -11.77 3.53 16.34
C SER A 337 -13.09 2.86 15.98
N VAL A 338 -13.35 1.74 16.62
CA VAL A 338 -14.58 0.95 16.48
C VAL A 338 -15.07 0.60 17.86
N ALA A 339 -16.38 0.69 18.09
CA ALA A 339 -16.99 0.09 19.26
C ALA A 339 -16.71 -1.42 19.27
N VAL A 340 -16.47 -2.00 20.44
CA VAL A 340 -16.11 -3.40 20.59
C VAL A 340 -16.85 -4.06 21.75
N GLN A 341 -17.36 -5.26 21.51
CA GLN A 341 -17.82 -6.18 22.55
C GLN A 341 -16.94 -7.43 22.49
N SER A 342 -16.25 -7.74 23.58
CA SER A 342 -15.16 -8.71 23.61
C SER A 342 -15.25 -9.60 24.86
N THR A 343 -14.93 -10.89 24.72
CA THR A 343 -14.79 -11.82 25.86
C THR A 343 -13.44 -11.71 26.55
N VAL A 344 -12.50 -10.94 26.00
CA VAL A 344 -11.19 -10.64 26.60
C VAL A 344 -11.01 -9.14 26.83
N PRO A 345 -10.32 -8.73 27.92
CA PRO A 345 -10.15 -7.31 28.26
C PRO A 345 -9.13 -6.59 27.39
N GLN A 346 -8.29 -7.33 26.64
CA GLN A 346 -7.30 -6.76 25.74
C GLN A 346 -6.94 -7.72 24.61
N PHE A 347 -6.58 -7.16 23.46
CA PHE A 347 -5.98 -7.89 22.33
C PHE A 347 -5.27 -6.92 21.39
N THR A 348 -4.30 -7.46 20.64
CA THR A 348 -3.63 -6.75 19.54
C THR A 348 -3.60 -7.65 18.31
N LEU A 349 -4.03 -7.12 17.17
CA LEU A 349 -4.09 -7.81 15.89
C LEU A 349 -3.28 -7.05 14.86
N SER A 350 -2.72 -7.79 13.91
CA SER A 350 -1.93 -7.22 12.81
C SER A 350 -2.27 -7.98 11.54
N SER A 351 -2.46 -7.24 10.45
CA SER A 351 -2.43 -7.77 9.08
C SER A 351 -1.07 -7.57 8.43
N ALA A 352 -0.13 -6.91 9.12
CA ALA A 352 1.21 -6.70 8.60
C ALA A 352 1.87 -8.06 8.36
N PRO A 353 2.55 -8.26 7.21
CA PRO A 353 3.19 -9.52 6.90
C PRO A 353 4.19 -9.89 8.00
N ARG A 354 4.26 -11.19 8.29
CA ARG A 354 5.28 -11.77 9.17
C ARG A 354 6.21 -12.62 8.35
N SER A 355 7.48 -12.60 8.71
CA SER A 355 8.46 -13.49 8.12
C SER A 355 8.11 -14.94 8.40
N THR A 356 8.36 -15.79 7.42
CA THR A 356 8.08 -17.22 7.49
C THR A 356 9.31 -18.02 7.07
N GLY A 357 9.56 -19.12 7.78
CA GLY A 357 10.50 -20.13 7.31
C GLY A 357 9.99 -20.80 6.03
N GLY A 358 10.90 -21.45 5.30
CA GLY A 358 10.58 -22.17 4.07
C GLY A 358 11.41 -23.42 3.89
N PRO A 359 11.19 -24.15 2.77
CA PRO A 359 12.01 -25.30 2.44
C PRO A 359 13.47 -24.90 2.22
N SER A 360 14.39 -25.84 2.44
CA SER A 360 15.82 -25.64 2.19
C SER A 360 16.13 -25.33 0.71
N VAL A 361 15.32 -25.87 -0.21
CA VAL A 361 15.43 -25.60 -1.65
C VAL A 361 14.24 -24.78 -2.10
N ARG A 362 14.47 -23.65 -2.76
CA ARG A 362 13.41 -22.86 -3.39
C ARG A 362 13.09 -23.43 -4.79
N PRO A 363 11.85 -23.87 -5.06
CA PRO A 363 11.45 -24.26 -6.41
C PRO A 363 11.55 -23.09 -7.40
N ALA A 364 11.75 -23.38 -8.70
CA ALA A 364 11.58 -22.39 -9.75
C ALA A 364 10.11 -21.95 -9.80
N ALA A 365 9.87 -20.64 -9.76
CA ALA A 365 8.54 -20.06 -9.80
C ALA A 365 8.14 -19.60 -11.20
N VAL A 366 9.12 -19.23 -12.04
CA VAL A 366 8.88 -18.57 -13.34
C VAL A 366 9.53 -19.24 -14.55
N ALA A 367 10.12 -20.42 -14.36
CA ALA A 367 10.54 -21.29 -15.46
C ALA A 367 9.33 -21.61 -16.38
N GLY A 368 9.53 -21.50 -17.69
CA GLY A 368 8.47 -21.63 -18.71
C GLY A 368 7.64 -20.35 -18.92
N MET A 369 7.84 -19.31 -18.10
CA MET A 369 7.14 -18.01 -18.25
C MET A 369 8.11 -16.87 -18.58
N PHE A 370 9.16 -16.70 -17.77
CA PHE A 370 10.15 -15.62 -17.97
C PHE A 370 11.40 -16.10 -18.71
N TYR A 371 11.72 -17.39 -18.60
CA TYR A 371 12.79 -18.06 -19.34
C TYR A 371 12.32 -19.49 -19.66
N PRO A 372 13.00 -20.25 -20.55
CA PRO A 372 12.52 -21.56 -20.98
C PRO A 372 12.31 -22.56 -19.83
N GLY A 373 11.37 -23.50 -20.02
CA GLY A 373 10.93 -24.43 -18.97
C GLY A 373 11.78 -25.69 -18.84
N THR A 374 12.68 -25.95 -19.80
CA THR A 374 13.52 -27.15 -19.84
C THR A 374 15.01 -26.78 -19.92
N ALA A 375 15.87 -27.67 -19.40
CA ALA A 375 17.32 -27.42 -19.37
C ALA A 375 17.91 -27.22 -20.78
N GLY A 376 17.48 -28.02 -21.76
CA GLY A 376 17.96 -27.93 -23.14
C GLY A 376 17.58 -26.62 -23.83
N GLU A 377 16.36 -26.13 -23.65
CA GLU A 377 15.93 -24.85 -24.21
C GLU A 377 16.62 -23.66 -23.52
N ILE A 378 16.86 -23.75 -22.20
CA ILE A 378 17.66 -22.76 -21.47
C ILE A 378 19.06 -22.69 -22.08
N ASP A 379 19.70 -23.85 -22.27
CA ASP A 379 21.07 -23.90 -22.77
C ASP A 379 21.16 -23.35 -24.20
N GLN A 380 20.20 -23.70 -25.07
CA GLN A 380 20.12 -23.18 -26.44
C GLN A 380 19.91 -21.65 -26.48
N MET A 381 19.06 -21.11 -25.60
CA MET A 381 18.81 -19.67 -25.56
C MET A 381 20.02 -18.91 -25.01
N LEU A 382 20.73 -19.46 -24.03
CA LEU A 382 21.98 -18.88 -23.52
C LEU A 382 23.05 -18.80 -24.62
N ASP A 383 23.19 -19.84 -25.44
CA ASP A 383 24.14 -19.85 -26.56
C ASP A 383 23.85 -18.74 -27.59
N GLN A 384 22.58 -18.32 -27.73
CA GLN A 384 22.16 -17.20 -28.60
C GLN A 384 22.30 -15.82 -27.95
N MET A 385 22.36 -15.74 -26.63
CA MET A 385 22.42 -14.48 -25.88
C MET A 385 23.84 -14.07 -25.52
N LEU A 386 24.76 -15.04 -25.39
CA LEU A 386 26.17 -14.82 -25.04
C LEU A 386 27.02 -14.48 -26.26
N GLU A 387 27.99 -13.59 -26.10
CA GLU A 387 28.90 -13.17 -27.17
C GLU A 387 30.17 -14.04 -27.18
N PRO A 388 30.66 -14.50 -28.34
CA PRO A 388 31.96 -15.15 -28.42
C PRO A 388 33.06 -14.08 -28.27
N GLN A 389 33.89 -14.17 -27.22
CA GLN A 389 35.02 -13.26 -26.90
C GLN A 389 34.65 -11.98 -26.13
N VAL A 390 34.30 -12.13 -24.86
CA VAL A 390 34.19 -11.03 -23.90
C VAL A 390 35.14 -11.32 -22.73
N GLU A 391 36.09 -10.43 -22.48
CA GLU A 391 37.02 -10.53 -21.35
C GLU A 391 36.33 -10.06 -20.05
N PRO A 392 36.13 -10.95 -19.06
CA PRO A 392 35.55 -10.58 -17.78
C PRO A 392 36.50 -9.69 -16.97
N ARG A 393 35.95 -8.72 -16.23
CA ARG A 393 36.71 -7.84 -15.33
C ARG A 393 36.07 -7.80 -13.94
N PRO A 394 36.86 -7.61 -12.88
CA PRO A 394 36.31 -7.41 -11.54
C PRO A 394 35.46 -6.13 -11.49
N CYS A 395 34.41 -6.16 -10.68
CA CYS A 395 33.59 -5.01 -10.34
C CYS A 395 32.96 -5.21 -8.95
N HIS A 396 32.41 -4.14 -8.38
CA HIS A 396 31.77 -4.18 -7.07
C HIS A 396 30.26 -4.34 -7.16
N ALA A 397 29.64 -3.79 -8.21
CA ALA A 397 28.23 -4.01 -8.50
C ALA A 397 27.93 -4.09 -9.99
N VAL A 398 26.78 -4.67 -10.30
CA VAL A 398 26.24 -4.77 -11.66
C VAL A 398 24.73 -4.55 -11.63
N MET A 399 24.18 -3.86 -12.62
CA MET A 399 22.74 -3.66 -12.79
C MET A 399 22.25 -4.36 -14.05
N VAL A 400 21.22 -5.18 -13.92
CA VAL A 400 20.63 -5.96 -15.02
C VAL A 400 19.10 -5.93 -14.99
N PRO A 401 18.43 -6.01 -16.15
CA PRO A 401 16.98 -6.12 -16.24
C PRO A 401 16.47 -7.53 -15.91
N HIS A 402 15.21 -7.64 -15.48
CA HIS A 402 14.58 -8.90 -15.07
C HIS A 402 13.24 -9.22 -15.76
N ALA A 403 12.89 -8.51 -16.83
CA ALA A 403 11.84 -8.98 -17.73
C ALA A 403 12.17 -10.37 -18.33
N GLY A 404 11.17 -10.99 -18.97
CA GLY A 404 11.35 -12.27 -19.65
C GLY A 404 12.47 -12.20 -20.71
N TRP A 405 13.24 -13.28 -20.85
CA TRP A 405 14.47 -13.33 -21.65
C TRP A 405 14.27 -12.94 -23.11
N ARG A 406 13.06 -13.15 -23.66
CA ARG A 406 12.69 -12.70 -25.01
C ARG A 406 12.89 -11.19 -25.22
N TYR A 407 12.72 -10.39 -24.17
CA TYR A 407 12.83 -8.94 -24.23
C TYR A 407 14.19 -8.44 -23.75
N SER A 408 14.62 -8.85 -22.55
CA SER A 408 15.76 -8.26 -21.86
C SER A 408 16.93 -9.23 -21.62
N GLY A 409 16.73 -10.53 -21.89
CA GLY A 409 17.68 -11.59 -21.54
C GLY A 409 19.05 -11.43 -22.19
N ARG A 410 19.09 -10.96 -23.45
CA ARG A 410 20.35 -10.68 -24.15
C ARG A 410 21.15 -9.58 -23.45
N LEU A 411 20.53 -8.46 -23.09
CA LEU A 411 21.21 -7.37 -22.39
C LEU A 411 21.69 -7.80 -21.00
N ALA A 412 20.88 -8.57 -20.26
CA ALA A 412 21.27 -9.14 -18.98
C ALA A 412 22.47 -10.09 -19.11
N ALA A 413 22.42 -11.03 -20.05
CA ALA A 413 23.49 -12.00 -20.30
C ALA A 413 24.80 -11.34 -20.72
N GLN A 414 24.73 -10.39 -21.66
CA GLN A 414 25.90 -9.62 -22.12
C GLN A 414 26.52 -8.78 -20.99
N THR A 415 25.68 -8.19 -20.13
CA THR A 415 26.16 -7.42 -18.98
C THR A 415 26.87 -8.34 -17.98
N LEU A 416 26.27 -9.48 -17.62
CA LEU A 416 26.86 -10.45 -16.67
C LEU A 416 28.11 -11.14 -17.23
N GLN A 417 28.19 -11.37 -18.55
CA GLN A 417 29.35 -11.97 -19.19
C GLN A 417 30.64 -11.15 -19.04
N ARG A 418 30.51 -9.84 -18.79
CA ARG A 418 31.64 -8.91 -18.59
C ARG A 418 32.21 -8.94 -17.16
N ILE A 419 31.64 -9.76 -16.26
CA ILE A 419 31.98 -9.77 -14.85
C ILE A 419 32.85 -10.98 -14.49
N ASP A 420 33.97 -10.71 -13.82
CA ASP A 420 34.73 -11.74 -13.09
C ASP A 420 34.04 -12.01 -11.76
N PHE A 421 33.37 -13.17 -11.64
CA PHE A 421 32.49 -13.46 -10.52
C PHE A 421 33.28 -13.85 -9.26
N PRO A 422 33.03 -13.21 -8.11
CA PRO A 422 33.53 -13.68 -6.82
C PRO A 422 32.77 -14.96 -6.39
N ARG A 423 33.18 -15.51 -5.24
CA ARG A 423 32.52 -16.70 -4.66
C ARG A 423 31.05 -16.48 -4.33
N THR A 424 30.66 -15.24 -4.03
CA THR A 424 29.30 -14.92 -3.57
C THR A 424 28.75 -13.70 -4.28
N VAL A 425 27.49 -13.78 -4.70
CA VAL A 425 26.68 -12.67 -5.22
C VAL A 425 25.57 -12.38 -4.21
N ILE A 426 25.37 -11.12 -3.86
CA ILE A 426 24.15 -10.66 -3.19
C ILE A 426 23.28 -9.97 -4.24
N ALA A 427 22.17 -10.61 -4.62
CA ALA A 427 21.25 -10.11 -5.62
C ALA A 427 20.10 -9.35 -4.95
N PHE A 428 20.07 -8.03 -5.15
CA PHE A 428 19.01 -7.13 -4.72
C PHE A 428 18.00 -6.93 -5.84
N GLY A 429 16.75 -7.34 -5.62
CA GLY A 429 15.65 -7.11 -6.55
C GLY A 429 14.46 -6.41 -5.90
N PRO A 430 13.58 -5.79 -6.68
CA PRO A 430 12.28 -5.36 -6.15
C PRO A 430 11.40 -6.55 -5.78
N LYS A 431 10.52 -6.34 -4.81
CA LYS A 431 9.44 -7.26 -4.46
C LYS A 431 8.16 -6.83 -5.18
N HIS A 432 7.74 -7.64 -6.14
CA HIS A 432 6.51 -7.47 -6.91
C HIS A 432 5.33 -8.23 -6.32
N THR A 433 5.62 -9.30 -5.58
CA THR A 433 4.58 -10.18 -5.05
C THR A 433 4.04 -9.72 -3.69
N PRO A 434 2.73 -9.87 -3.42
CA PRO A 434 2.15 -9.49 -2.13
C PRO A 434 2.65 -10.26 -0.89
N PRO A 435 2.82 -11.61 -0.92
CA PRO A 435 3.18 -12.38 0.28
C PRO A 435 4.50 -11.97 0.91
N GLY A 436 4.62 -12.15 2.23
CA GLY A 436 5.87 -11.91 2.95
C GLY A 436 6.17 -10.43 3.27
N VAL A 437 7.23 -10.22 4.06
CA VAL A 437 7.66 -8.89 4.53
C VAL A 437 8.18 -8.02 3.39
N ASP A 438 8.21 -6.69 3.58
CA ASP A 438 8.67 -5.77 2.54
C ASP A 438 10.18 -5.91 2.25
N TRP A 439 10.99 -6.28 3.24
CA TRP A 439 12.46 -6.31 3.13
C TRP A 439 12.92 -7.70 3.57
N ALA A 440 13.15 -8.58 2.60
CA ALA A 440 13.34 -10.00 2.84
C ALA A 440 14.68 -10.50 2.29
N VAL A 441 15.27 -11.46 3.01
CA VAL A 441 16.41 -12.25 2.57
C VAL A 441 15.93 -13.69 2.38
N ALA A 442 16.35 -14.32 1.29
CA ALA A 442 15.96 -15.68 0.96
C ALA A 442 16.48 -16.67 2.02
N PRO A 443 15.61 -17.41 2.73
CA PRO A 443 16.03 -18.36 3.76
C PRO A 443 16.33 -19.75 3.18
N HIS A 444 16.77 -19.81 1.93
CA HIS A 444 16.98 -21.05 1.19
C HIS A 444 18.48 -21.34 1.09
N HIS A 445 18.84 -22.61 1.17
CA HIS A 445 20.20 -23.09 0.92
C HIS A 445 20.48 -23.25 -0.57
N ARG A 446 19.45 -23.50 -1.39
CA ARG A 446 19.60 -23.69 -2.84
C ARG A 446 18.40 -23.16 -3.61
N TRP A 447 18.65 -22.79 -4.85
CA TRP A 447 17.65 -22.39 -5.84
C TRP A 447 17.54 -23.49 -6.90
N ALA A 448 16.38 -24.13 -7.00
CA ALA A 448 16.14 -25.13 -8.04
C ALA A 448 15.81 -24.43 -9.37
N LEU A 449 16.43 -24.90 -10.44
CA LEU A 449 16.18 -24.49 -11.82
C LEU A 449 15.92 -25.75 -12.67
N PRO A 450 15.33 -25.63 -13.87
CA PRO A 450 15.22 -26.78 -14.77
C PRO A 450 16.59 -27.40 -15.07
N GLY A 451 16.81 -28.61 -14.57
CA GLY A 451 18.03 -29.41 -14.79
C GLY A 451 19.28 -29.02 -14.01
N ARG A 452 19.23 -28.03 -13.10
CA ARG A 452 20.37 -27.66 -12.23
C ARG A 452 19.92 -26.93 -10.96
N GLU A 453 20.84 -26.77 -10.01
CA GLU A 453 20.63 -25.97 -8.80
C GLU A 453 21.71 -24.88 -8.70
N VAL A 454 21.38 -23.78 -8.03
CA VAL A 454 22.35 -22.74 -7.62
C VAL A 454 22.45 -22.74 -6.10
N GLU A 455 23.66 -22.84 -5.57
CA GLU A 455 23.91 -22.76 -4.13
C GLU A 455 23.65 -21.34 -3.59
N SER A 456 23.14 -21.25 -2.37
CA SER A 456 22.98 -20.00 -1.62
C SER A 456 24.00 -19.95 -0.49
N ASP A 457 24.50 -18.76 -0.18
CA ASP A 457 25.28 -18.55 1.04
C ASP A 457 24.33 -18.28 2.21
N PHE A 458 23.75 -19.35 2.76
CA PHE A 458 22.77 -19.26 3.84
C PHE A 458 23.33 -18.60 5.11
N GLU A 459 24.63 -18.76 5.39
CA GLU A 459 25.25 -18.12 6.55
C GLU A 459 25.37 -16.61 6.36
N LEU A 460 25.75 -16.16 5.15
CA LEU A 460 25.69 -14.73 4.83
C LEU A 460 24.24 -14.20 4.85
N ALA A 461 23.26 -14.97 4.38
CA ALA A 461 21.85 -14.60 4.46
C ALA A 461 21.39 -14.39 5.91
N ARG A 462 21.80 -15.28 6.83
CA ARG A 462 21.52 -15.15 8.28
C ARG A 462 22.20 -13.91 8.86
N ARG A 463 23.49 -13.70 8.56
CA ARG A 463 24.24 -12.51 8.99
C ARG A 463 23.62 -11.20 8.50
N LEU A 464 23.10 -11.16 7.27
CA LEU A 464 22.38 -10.00 6.73
C LEU A 464 21.13 -9.69 7.55
N ALA A 465 20.28 -10.69 7.82
CA ALA A 465 19.06 -10.50 8.61
C ALA A 465 19.33 -10.14 10.07
N GLU A 466 20.49 -10.50 10.62
CA GLU A 466 20.88 -10.15 11.99
C GLU A 466 21.53 -8.76 12.09
N ALA A 467 22.35 -8.39 11.10
CA ALA A 467 23.10 -7.13 11.12
C ALA A 467 22.31 -5.94 10.58
N VAL A 468 21.30 -6.18 9.72
CA VAL A 468 20.48 -5.15 9.09
C VAL A 468 19.05 -5.26 9.64
N PRO A 469 18.64 -4.37 10.58
CA PRO A 469 17.35 -4.46 11.26
C PRO A 469 16.12 -4.51 10.34
N GLU A 470 16.25 -3.96 9.13
CA GLU A 470 15.19 -3.95 8.14
C GLU A 470 14.97 -5.30 7.46
N LEU A 471 16.00 -6.16 7.41
CA LEU A 471 15.99 -7.42 6.65
C LEU A 471 15.53 -8.59 7.52
N GLN A 472 14.61 -9.41 7.00
CA GLN A 472 14.19 -10.64 7.67
C GLN A 472 14.30 -11.85 6.73
N LEU A 473 14.66 -12.99 7.28
CA LEU A 473 14.60 -14.28 6.58
C LEU A 473 13.14 -14.66 6.30
N ASP A 474 12.70 -14.62 5.03
CA ASP A 474 11.30 -14.86 4.71
C ASP A 474 11.08 -15.59 3.38
N ALA A 475 10.61 -16.83 3.45
CA ALA A 475 10.37 -17.66 2.28
C ALA A 475 9.14 -17.20 1.48
N ALA A 476 8.12 -16.65 2.14
CA ALA A 476 6.90 -16.20 1.47
C ALA A 476 7.20 -15.07 0.48
N ALA A 477 8.08 -14.13 0.85
CA ALA A 477 8.50 -13.03 -0.02
C ALA A 477 9.23 -13.49 -1.28
N HIS A 478 9.90 -14.65 -1.24
CA HIS A 478 10.65 -15.18 -2.38
C HIS A 478 9.86 -16.22 -3.19
N GLN A 479 8.81 -16.83 -2.64
CA GLN A 479 8.16 -18.02 -3.19
C GLN A 479 7.72 -17.88 -4.65
N GLN A 480 7.21 -16.70 -5.04
CA GLN A 480 6.73 -16.40 -6.39
C GLN A 480 7.45 -15.20 -7.01
N GLU A 481 8.49 -14.68 -6.33
CA GLU A 481 9.21 -13.50 -6.80
C GLU A 481 10.20 -13.86 -7.90
N HIS A 482 10.25 -13.05 -8.96
CA HIS A 482 10.99 -13.36 -10.17
C HIS A 482 12.24 -12.47 -10.35
N SER A 483 12.29 -11.30 -9.69
CA SER A 483 13.34 -10.30 -9.92
C SER A 483 14.76 -10.87 -9.77
N ILE A 484 14.95 -11.86 -8.90
CA ILE A 484 16.24 -12.55 -8.72
C ILE A 484 16.32 -13.82 -9.59
N GLU A 485 15.25 -14.63 -9.61
CA GLU A 485 15.23 -15.94 -10.28
C GLU A 485 15.64 -15.87 -11.75
N VAL A 486 15.19 -14.84 -12.47
CA VAL A 486 15.45 -14.66 -13.91
C VAL A 486 16.95 -14.55 -14.25
N GLN A 487 17.79 -14.14 -13.29
CA GLN A 487 19.23 -14.03 -13.46
C GLN A 487 19.97 -15.34 -13.16
N LEU A 488 19.37 -16.23 -12.37
CA LEU A 488 20.04 -17.42 -11.85
C LEU A 488 20.51 -18.39 -12.94
N PRO A 489 19.75 -18.67 -14.02
CA PRO A 489 20.26 -19.57 -15.06
C PRO A 489 21.46 -18.98 -15.82
N ILE A 490 21.54 -17.64 -15.98
CA ILE A 490 22.70 -16.97 -16.59
C ILE A 490 23.92 -17.09 -15.66
N ILE A 491 23.75 -16.78 -14.37
CA ILE A 491 24.82 -16.91 -13.37
C ILE A 491 25.31 -18.37 -13.27
N ALA A 492 24.39 -19.34 -13.26
CA ALA A 492 24.71 -20.76 -13.22
C ALA A 492 25.52 -21.24 -14.45
N ARG A 493 25.39 -20.56 -15.59
CA ARG A 493 26.16 -20.84 -16.80
C ARG A 493 27.55 -20.19 -16.75
N LEU A 494 27.62 -18.93 -16.33
CA LEU A 494 28.87 -18.15 -16.35
C LEU A 494 29.79 -18.47 -15.17
N ALA A 495 29.21 -18.76 -14.00
CA ALA A 495 29.94 -18.94 -12.75
C ALA A 495 29.30 -20.07 -11.90
N PRO A 496 29.44 -21.34 -12.29
CA PRO A 496 28.73 -22.48 -11.69
C PRO A 496 29.09 -22.77 -10.21
N LYS A 497 30.17 -22.16 -9.69
CA LYS A 497 30.61 -22.30 -8.29
C LYS A 497 30.17 -21.12 -7.41
N THR A 498 29.64 -20.05 -7.99
CA THR A 498 29.23 -18.87 -7.26
C THR A 498 27.93 -19.14 -6.49
N ARG A 499 27.91 -18.70 -5.23
CA ARG A 499 26.73 -18.77 -4.37
C ARG A 499 25.91 -17.49 -4.51
N VAL A 500 24.59 -17.60 -4.43
CA VAL A 500 23.68 -16.44 -4.56
C VAL A 500 22.80 -16.27 -3.32
N VAL A 501 22.96 -15.13 -2.65
CA VAL A 501 22.04 -14.65 -1.61
C VAL A 501 21.04 -13.71 -2.26
N GLY A 502 19.75 -14.00 -2.12
CA GLY A 502 18.69 -13.17 -2.66
C GLY A 502 18.12 -12.20 -1.63
N VAL A 503 18.01 -10.92 -1.97
CA VAL A 503 17.39 -9.88 -1.15
C VAL A 503 16.31 -9.18 -1.98
N VAL A 504 15.07 -9.17 -1.50
CA VAL A 504 13.96 -8.47 -2.18
C VAL A 504 13.47 -7.28 -1.36
N ILE A 505 13.26 -6.15 -2.04
CA ILE A 505 12.89 -4.86 -1.43
C ILE A 505 11.56 -4.39 -2.03
N GLY A 506 10.54 -4.27 -1.19
CA GLY A 506 9.22 -3.75 -1.49
C GLY A 506 9.16 -2.23 -1.25
N GLY A 507 8.34 -1.78 -0.30
CA GLY A 507 8.20 -0.35 0.00
C GLY A 507 9.30 0.19 0.93
N GLY A 508 9.74 1.44 0.72
CA GLY A 508 10.75 2.09 1.56
C GLY A 508 10.81 3.61 1.44
N SER A 509 11.61 4.24 2.30
CA SER A 509 11.93 5.67 2.30
C SER A 509 13.44 5.87 2.11
N ARG A 510 13.86 7.10 1.80
CA ARG A 510 15.28 7.46 1.67
C ARG A 510 16.05 7.15 2.96
N GLU A 511 15.54 7.58 4.11
CA GLU A 511 16.11 7.27 5.43
C GLU A 511 16.34 5.77 5.64
N ARG A 512 15.37 4.92 5.28
CA ARG A 512 15.51 3.46 5.41
C ARG A 512 16.58 2.90 4.47
N CYS A 513 16.69 3.44 3.25
CA CYS A 513 17.78 3.08 2.35
C CYS A 513 19.15 3.48 2.91
N ASP A 514 19.26 4.67 3.52
CA ASP A 514 20.49 5.14 4.17
C ASP A 514 20.91 4.23 5.34
N GLN A 515 19.96 3.91 6.24
CA GLN A 515 20.17 3.03 7.39
C GLN A 515 20.58 1.62 6.96
N CYS A 516 19.89 1.04 5.98
CA CYS A 516 20.26 -0.25 5.41
C CYS A 516 21.66 -0.23 4.80
N ALA A 517 22.01 0.82 4.04
CA ALA A 517 23.32 0.95 3.44
C ALA A 517 24.44 1.09 4.49
N ASP A 518 24.17 1.76 5.62
CA ASP A 518 25.10 1.83 6.75
C ASP A 518 25.38 0.47 7.39
N HIS A 519 24.33 -0.30 7.68
CA HIS A 519 24.47 -1.63 8.25
C HIS A 519 25.14 -2.60 7.27
N LEU A 520 24.74 -2.56 6.00
CA LEU A 520 25.33 -3.39 4.96
C LEU A 520 26.81 -3.06 4.77
N ALA A 521 27.20 -1.78 4.67
CA ALA A 521 28.60 -1.40 4.55
C ALA A 521 29.45 -1.86 5.73
N ARG A 522 28.92 -1.83 6.96
CA ARG A 522 29.62 -2.38 8.14
C ARG A 522 29.83 -3.89 8.00
N LEU A 523 28.77 -4.63 7.71
CA LEU A 523 28.84 -6.09 7.55
C LEU A 523 29.83 -6.50 6.46
N LEU A 524 29.82 -5.80 5.31
CA LEU A 524 30.66 -6.13 4.16
C LEU A 524 32.15 -5.85 4.40
N ARG A 525 32.51 -4.87 5.25
CA ARG A 525 33.92 -4.65 5.64
C ARG A 525 34.51 -5.82 6.44
N ASP A 526 33.66 -6.58 7.12
CA ASP A 526 34.07 -7.70 7.98
C ASP A 526 34.06 -9.05 7.23
N LEU A 527 33.92 -9.04 5.90
CA LEU A 527 34.00 -10.23 5.06
C LEU A 527 35.40 -10.41 4.49
N ASP A 528 35.85 -11.66 4.41
CA ASP A 528 37.16 -12.02 3.84
C ASP A 528 37.24 -11.72 2.33
N GLU A 529 36.11 -11.85 1.63
CA GLU A 529 35.97 -11.61 0.20
C GLU A 529 34.72 -10.76 -0.04
N MET A 530 34.88 -9.69 -0.83
CA MET A 530 33.77 -8.80 -1.16
C MET A 530 32.81 -9.51 -2.15
N PRO A 531 31.52 -9.67 -1.81
CA PRO A 531 30.56 -10.22 -2.75
C PRO A 531 30.25 -9.22 -3.87
N LEU A 532 29.86 -9.74 -5.03
CA LEU A 532 29.30 -8.91 -6.10
C LEU A 532 27.89 -8.47 -5.69
N LEU A 533 27.62 -7.16 -5.72
CA LEU A 533 26.28 -6.63 -5.47
C LEU A 533 25.51 -6.52 -6.80
N LEU A 534 24.56 -7.42 -7.03
CA LEU A 534 23.73 -7.40 -8.24
C LEU A 534 22.45 -6.60 -7.97
N ILE A 535 22.20 -5.57 -8.78
CA ILE A 535 20.97 -4.78 -8.80
C ILE A 535 20.08 -5.31 -9.92
N SER A 536 18.93 -5.84 -9.58
CA SER A 536 17.95 -6.31 -10.54
C SER A 536 16.85 -5.27 -10.75
N THR A 537 16.77 -4.66 -11.94
CA THR A 537 15.78 -3.61 -12.24
C THR A 537 15.47 -3.46 -13.72
N ASP A 538 14.19 -3.37 -14.03
CA ASP A 538 13.70 -2.74 -15.26
C ASP A 538 13.50 -1.22 -15.04
N MET A 539 13.31 -0.48 -16.13
CA MET A 539 13.17 1.00 -16.12
C MET A 539 11.67 1.41 -16.19
N SER A 540 11.29 2.35 -17.05
CA SER A 540 9.89 2.77 -17.20
C SER A 540 9.01 1.63 -17.75
N HIS A 541 7.73 1.62 -17.34
CA HIS A 541 6.75 0.59 -17.66
C HIS A 541 5.51 1.22 -18.33
N TYR A 542 5.08 0.61 -19.43
CA TYR A 542 3.80 0.86 -20.09
C TYR A 542 3.60 2.30 -20.59
N LEU A 543 4.68 2.96 -20.97
CA LEU A 543 4.68 4.25 -21.67
C LEU A 543 4.90 4.01 -23.16
N ASN A 544 4.57 4.99 -24.01
CA ASN A 544 5.06 4.94 -25.38
C ASN A 544 6.60 5.06 -25.39
N GLU A 545 7.23 4.54 -26.44
CA GLU A 545 8.69 4.39 -26.50
C GLU A 545 9.44 5.73 -26.36
N ALA A 546 8.98 6.78 -27.01
CA ALA A 546 9.63 8.10 -26.95
C ALA A 546 9.64 8.65 -25.52
N GLU A 547 8.52 8.52 -24.80
CA GLU A 547 8.42 8.95 -23.42
C GLU A 547 9.21 8.05 -22.46
N ALA A 548 9.21 6.73 -22.68
CA ALA A 548 10.03 5.79 -21.91
C ALA A 548 11.52 6.16 -22.02
N ARG A 549 12.03 6.34 -23.24
CA ARG A 549 13.43 6.77 -23.47
C ARG A 549 13.75 8.10 -22.80
N ARG A 550 12.85 9.08 -22.89
CA ARG A 550 13.04 10.40 -22.29
C ARG A 550 13.13 10.33 -20.77
N LEU A 551 12.22 9.61 -20.12
CA LEU A 551 12.21 9.46 -18.66
C LEU A 551 13.36 8.59 -18.16
N ASP A 552 13.64 7.48 -18.84
CA ASP A 552 14.71 6.57 -18.46
C ASP A 552 16.08 7.26 -18.57
N ALA A 553 16.28 8.11 -19.58
CA ALA A 553 17.50 8.91 -19.70
C ALA A 553 17.76 9.81 -18.48
N LEU A 554 16.70 10.33 -17.84
CA LEU A 554 16.86 11.12 -16.61
C LEU A 554 17.36 10.26 -15.44
N ALA A 555 16.81 9.06 -15.26
CA ALA A 555 17.25 8.15 -14.20
C ALA A 555 18.67 7.61 -14.46
N LEU A 556 18.98 7.25 -15.71
CA LEU A 556 20.29 6.75 -16.11
C LEU A 556 21.38 7.82 -15.96
N ALA A 557 21.07 9.08 -16.23
CA ALA A 557 22.01 10.17 -16.01
C ALA A 557 22.46 10.28 -14.53
N GLU A 558 21.56 10.05 -13.58
CA GLU A 558 21.94 10.08 -12.14
C GLU A 558 22.72 8.83 -11.72
N LEU A 559 22.45 7.67 -12.33
CA LEU A 559 23.28 6.47 -12.17
C LEU A 559 24.70 6.70 -12.70
N ASP A 560 24.82 7.29 -13.88
CA ASP A 560 26.10 7.57 -14.53
C ASP A 560 26.90 8.65 -13.77
N ARG A 561 26.21 9.51 -13.01
CA ARG A 561 26.81 10.48 -12.08
C ARG A 561 27.14 9.92 -10.70
N LEU A 562 26.82 8.66 -10.44
CA LEU A 562 27.03 7.99 -9.15
C LEU A 562 26.31 8.68 -7.98
N ASP A 563 25.14 9.29 -8.25
CA ASP A 563 24.36 10.04 -7.26
C ASP A 563 23.04 9.30 -6.92
N PRO A 564 23.05 8.43 -5.90
CA PRO A 564 21.86 7.68 -5.50
C PRO A 564 20.76 8.57 -4.90
N ASP A 565 21.10 9.73 -4.32
CA ASP A 565 20.11 10.65 -3.77
C ASP A 565 19.36 11.38 -4.88
N ALA A 566 20.09 11.87 -5.88
CA ALA A 566 19.49 12.45 -7.08
C ALA A 566 18.67 11.41 -7.85
N LEU A 567 19.13 10.16 -7.97
CA LEU A 567 18.36 9.07 -8.57
C LEU A 567 17.01 8.89 -7.88
N PHE A 568 16.99 8.75 -6.55
CA PHE A 568 15.76 8.57 -5.78
C PHE A 568 14.80 9.75 -5.97
N GLN A 569 15.33 10.98 -5.92
CA GLN A 569 14.53 12.20 -6.09
C GLN A 569 13.97 12.32 -7.51
N THR A 570 14.78 12.09 -8.54
CA THR A 570 14.40 12.16 -9.96
C THR A 570 13.31 11.15 -10.27
N VAL A 571 13.46 9.90 -9.84
CA VAL A 571 12.46 8.84 -10.04
C VAL A 571 11.12 9.22 -9.41
N ARG A 572 11.12 9.73 -8.16
CA ARG A 572 9.87 10.13 -7.49
C ARG A 572 9.25 11.38 -8.09
N LYS A 573 10.06 12.42 -8.36
CA LYS A 573 9.61 13.70 -8.93
C LYS A 573 8.95 13.52 -10.29
N HIS A 574 9.55 12.71 -11.16
CA HIS A 574 9.07 12.46 -12.51
C HIS A 574 8.12 11.25 -12.61
N ARG A 575 7.82 10.58 -11.48
CA ARG A 575 6.98 9.37 -11.41
C ARG A 575 7.45 8.29 -12.39
N ILE A 576 8.77 8.12 -12.50
CA ILE A 576 9.38 7.08 -13.31
C ILE A 576 9.08 5.74 -12.64
N SER A 577 8.48 4.79 -13.36
CA SER A 577 8.06 3.51 -12.79
C SER A 577 9.21 2.48 -12.76
N MET A 578 10.45 2.93 -12.49
CA MET A 578 11.62 2.08 -12.32
C MET A 578 11.42 1.17 -11.11
N CYS A 579 11.34 -0.15 -11.33
CA CYS A 579 10.92 -1.08 -10.29
C CYS A 579 11.98 -1.25 -9.18
N GLY A 580 13.27 -1.30 -9.55
CA GLY A 580 14.39 -1.54 -8.63
C GLY A 580 15.11 -0.27 -8.16
N VAL A 581 14.41 0.87 -8.07
CA VAL A 581 15.03 2.12 -7.59
C VAL A 581 15.58 1.99 -6.16
N LEU A 582 14.87 1.33 -5.24
CA LEU A 582 15.36 1.14 -3.86
C LEU A 582 16.56 0.19 -3.79
N PRO A 583 16.54 -1.01 -4.44
CA PRO A 583 17.74 -1.83 -4.63
C PRO A 583 18.96 -1.04 -5.14
N ALA A 584 18.78 -0.24 -6.20
CA ALA A 584 19.86 0.55 -6.79
C ALA A 584 20.41 1.58 -5.79
N VAL A 585 19.54 2.33 -5.12
CA VAL A 585 19.91 3.35 -4.12
C VAL A 585 20.67 2.71 -2.95
N ILE A 586 20.21 1.56 -2.42
CA ILE A 586 20.86 0.86 -1.31
C ILE A 586 22.26 0.41 -1.71
N VAL A 587 22.40 -0.25 -2.86
CA VAL A 587 23.70 -0.78 -3.33
C VAL A 587 24.68 0.37 -3.58
N LEU A 588 24.28 1.40 -4.31
CA LEU A 588 25.16 2.53 -4.61
C LEU A 588 25.59 3.29 -3.34
N LYS A 589 24.67 3.53 -2.40
CA LYS A 589 25.02 4.12 -1.10
C LYS A 589 25.96 3.23 -0.29
N THR A 590 25.78 1.91 -0.36
CA THR A 590 26.68 0.95 0.29
C THR A 590 28.08 1.07 -0.28
N LEU A 591 28.21 1.11 -1.61
CA LEU A 591 29.51 1.30 -2.27
C LEU A 591 30.13 2.66 -1.96
N GLN A 592 29.35 3.75 -1.90
CA GLN A 592 29.84 5.06 -1.44
C GLN A 592 30.41 5.00 -0.02
N LYS A 593 29.71 4.33 0.91
CA LYS A 593 30.13 4.16 2.32
C LYS A 593 31.34 3.23 2.49
N LEU A 594 31.60 2.37 1.51
CA LEU A 594 32.81 1.54 1.43
C LEU A 594 33.96 2.26 0.71
N GLY A 595 33.70 3.38 0.03
CA GLY A 595 34.67 4.06 -0.81
C GLY A 595 35.01 3.28 -2.08
N LEU A 596 34.04 2.53 -2.62
CA LEU A 596 34.17 1.61 -3.77
C LEU A 596 33.25 1.99 -4.95
N LEU A 597 32.73 3.22 -4.98
CA LEU A 597 31.91 3.73 -6.09
C LEU A 597 32.67 4.83 -6.82
N HIS A 598 33.34 4.46 -7.91
CA HIS A 598 34.24 5.36 -8.66
C HIS A 598 33.81 5.54 -10.11
N GLU A 599 33.26 4.50 -10.73
CA GLU A 599 32.89 4.51 -12.14
C GLU A 599 31.57 3.78 -12.38
N CYS A 600 30.78 4.28 -13.35
CA CYS A 600 29.64 3.60 -13.95
C CYS A 600 29.92 3.36 -15.44
N GLU A 601 30.04 2.11 -15.85
CA GLU A 601 30.21 1.72 -17.26
C GLU A 601 28.83 1.35 -17.86
N PRO A 602 28.34 2.10 -18.86
CA PRO A 602 27.12 1.73 -19.59
C PRO A 602 27.38 0.57 -20.55
N VAL A 603 26.67 -0.55 -20.35
CA VAL A 603 26.71 -1.70 -21.28
C VAL A 603 25.69 -1.53 -22.40
N GLY A 604 24.49 -1.05 -22.08
CA GLY A 604 23.46 -0.82 -23.08
C GLY A 604 22.13 -0.33 -22.50
N TYR A 605 21.27 0.11 -23.40
CA TYR A 605 19.87 0.44 -23.15
C TYR A 605 19.02 -0.01 -24.34
N THR A 606 17.88 -0.64 -24.07
CA THR A 606 16.91 -1.10 -25.08
C THR A 606 15.51 -1.04 -24.47
N THR A 607 14.47 -1.20 -25.27
CA THR A 607 13.09 -1.35 -24.79
C THR A 607 12.49 -2.68 -25.25
N SER A 608 11.27 -2.97 -24.81
CA SER A 608 10.53 -4.12 -25.33
C SER A 608 10.14 -3.98 -26.80
N ALA A 609 10.08 -2.75 -27.34
CA ALA A 609 9.73 -2.49 -28.75
C ALA A 609 10.73 -3.14 -29.72
N GLU A 610 12.00 -3.20 -29.37
CA GLU A 610 13.04 -3.83 -30.19
C GLU A 610 12.78 -5.34 -30.39
N ALA A 611 12.09 -5.99 -29.45
CA ALA A 611 11.73 -7.40 -29.55
C ALA A 611 10.28 -7.63 -30.03
N SER A 612 9.34 -6.72 -29.73
CA SER A 612 7.91 -6.88 -30.06
C SER A 612 7.45 -6.15 -31.31
N GLY A 613 8.15 -5.08 -31.70
CA GLY A 613 7.72 -4.11 -32.72
C GLY A 613 6.65 -3.11 -32.26
N ASP A 614 6.13 -3.23 -31.03
CA ASP A 614 5.10 -2.34 -30.47
C ASP A 614 5.73 -1.19 -29.69
N THR A 615 5.58 0.03 -30.20
CA THR A 615 6.11 1.27 -29.61
C THR A 615 5.09 2.03 -28.75
N SER A 616 3.83 1.56 -28.69
CA SER A 616 2.73 2.25 -27.99
C SER A 616 2.80 2.06 -26.48
N ARG A 617 3.36 0.93 -26.03
CA ARG A 617 3.40 0.54 -24.63
C ARG A 617 4.61 -0.37 -24.35
N VAL A 618 5.72 0.23 -23.96
CA VAL A 618 7.01 -0.44 -23.79
C VAL A 618 7.45 -0.56 -22.34
N VAL A 619 8.42 -1.43 -22.10
CA VAL A 619 9.24 -1.45 -20.87
C VAL A 619 10.69 -1.15 -21.25
N GLY A 620 11.38 -0.29 -20.51
CA GLY A 620 12.80 0.04 -20.73
C GLY A 620 13.74 -0.88 -19.95
N TYR A 621 14.92 -1.15 -20.51
CA TYR A 621 15.93 -2.06 -19.94
C TYR A 621 17.33 -1.45 -20.05
N ALA A 622 18.14 -1.56 -19.00
CA ALA A 622 19.49 -1.02 -18.98
C ALA A 622 20.47 -1.99 -18.31
N GLY A 623 21.68 -2.05 -18.84
CA GLY A 623 22.84 -2.72 -18.23
C GLY A 623 23.86 -1.69 -17.75
N ARG A 624 24.30 -1.77 -16.49
CA ARG A 624 25.37 -0.95 -15.91
C ARG A 624 26.35 -1.80 -15.10
N ILE A 625 27.62 -1.42 -15.09
CA ILE A 625 28.66 -2.03 -14.25
C ILE A 625 29.27 -0.92 -13.38
N PHE A 626 29.44 -1.17 -12.09
CA PHE A 626 29.99 -0.20 -11.13
C PHE A 626 31.32 -0.71 -10.55
N ARG A 627 32.34 0.14 -10.61
CA ARG A 627 33.71 -0.15 -10.14
C ARG A 627 34.22 0.91 -9.19
#